data_AF-D5WT25-F1
#
_entry.id   AF-D5WT25-F1
#
_cell.length_a   1.000
_cell.length_b   1.000
_cell.length_c   1.000
_cell.angle_alpha   90.00
_cell.angle_beta   90.00
_cell.angle_gamma   90.00
#
_symmetry.space_group_name_H-M   'P 1'
#
loop_
_entity.id
_entity.type
_entity.pdbx_description
1 polymer ?
#
loop_
_entity_poly.entity_id
_entity_poly.type
_entity_poly.pdbx_seq_one_letter_code
_entity_poly.pdbx_strand_id
1 'polypeptide(L)' 'MESKDILKYLRMVGEELQKEGKCGDIVLAGGAVMLLVVKSRQMTKVVSAYLGENPDAVRKAARRLNTAFGLL' A
#
# COMPACT_ATOMS: atom_id res chain seq x y z
N MET A 1 5.23 -2.72 11.10
CA MET A 1 5.80 -2.04 9.91
C MET A 1 6.16 -0.62 10.27
N GLU A 2 7.38 -0.21 9.94
CA GLU A 2 7.90 1.15 10.03
C GLU A 2 7.62 1.93 8.75
N SER A 3 7.84 3.25 8.75
CA SER A 3 7.63 4.12 7.58
C SER A 3 8.33 3.61 6.31
N LYS A 4 9.59 3.16 6.46
CA LYS A 4 10.41 2.67 5.33
C LYS A 4 9.81 1.42 4.68
N ASP A 5 9.23 0.52 5.48
CA ASP A 5 8.61 -0.71 4.99
C ASP A 5 7.36 -0.37 4.19
N ILE A 6 6.53 0.54 4.72
CA ILE A 6 5.29 0.97 4.07
C ILE A 6 5.59 1.62 2.72
N LEU A 7 6.56 2.52 2.66
CA LEU A 7 6.96 3.18 1.41
C LEU A 7 7.50 2.18 0.37
N LYS A 8 8.29 1.21 0.82
CA LYS A 8 8.75 0.10 -0.04
C LYS A 8 7.57 -0.68 -0.62
N TYR A 9 6.62 -1.09 0.22
CA TYR A 9 5.46 -1.86 -0.24
C TYR A 9 4.53 -1.06 -1.15
N LEU A 10 4.34 0.23 -0.88
CA LEU A 10 3.56 1.11 -1.76
C LEU A 10 4.21 1.25 -3.14
N ARG A 11 5.54 1.34 -3.21
CA ARG A 11 6.26 1.34 -4.49
C ARG A 11 6.03 0.04 -5.26
N MET A 12 6.16 -1.11 -4.59
CA MET A 12 5.93 -2.42 -5.22
C MET A 12 4.47 -2.57 -5.71
N VAL A 13 3.50 -2.07 -4.96
CA VAL A 13 2.09 -2.04 -5.39
C VAL A 13 1.93 -1.15 -6.62
N GLY A 14 2.57 0.03 -6.65
CA GLY A 14 2.56 0.92 -7.81
C GLY A 14 3.13 0.25 -9.06
N GLU A 15 4.26 -0.44 -8.94
CA GLU A 15 4.88 -1.21 -10.03
C GLU A 15 3.94 -2.31 -10.56
N GLU A 16 3.24 -3.04 -9.68
CA GLU A 16 2.25 -4.04 -10.08
C GLU A 16 1.03 -3.44 -10.79
N LEU A 17 0.56 -2.28 -10.35
CA LEU A 17 -0.55 -1.56 -11.00
C LEU A 17 -0.14 -1.06 -12.39
N GLN A 18 1.09 -0.56 -12.54
CA GLN A 18 1.62 -0.10 -13.81
C GLN A 18 1.69 -1.22 -14.86
N LYS A 19 2.00 -2.45 -14.46
CA LYS A 19 1.98 -3.62 -15.37
C LYS A 19 0.60 -3.87 -15.97
N GLU A 20 -0.47 -3.42 -15.32
CA GLU A 20 -1.85 -3.49 -15.80
C GLU A 20 -2.31 -2.22 -16.53
N GLY A 21 -1.42 -1.26 -16.76
CA GLY A 21 -1.78 0.05 -17.31
C GLY A 21 -2.63 0.89 -16.36
N LYS A 22 -2.68 0.55 -15.07
CA LYS A 22 -3.44 1.31 -14.07
C LYS A 22 -2.56 2.40 -13.48
N CYS A 23 -3.01 3.63 -13.63
CA CYS A 23 -2.41 4.83 -13.03
C CYS A 23 -3.49 5.56 -12.23
N GLY A 24 -3.12 6.15 -11.10
CA GLY A 24 -4.03 6.91 -10.26
C GLY A 24 -3.52 7.06 -8.83
N ASP A 25 -4.26 7.79 -8.03
CA ASP A 25 -3.89 8.07 -6.66
C ASP A 25 -4.17 6.88 -5.74
N ILE A 26 -3.13 6.45 -5.02
CA ILE A 26 -3.26 5.51 -3.91
C ILE A 26 -3.64 6.32 -2.67
N VAL A 27 -4.86 6.11 -2.21
CA VAL A 27 -5.35 6.75 -0.99
C VAL A 27 -5.03 5.87 0.20
N LEU A 28 -4.33 6.45 1.19
CA LEU A 28 -4.04 5.80 2.47
C LEU A 28 -5.10 6.14 3.50
N ALA A 29 -5.45 5.17 4.34
CA ALA A 29 -6.41 5.37 5.41
C ALA A 29 -5.90 4.89 6.77
N GLY A 30 -6.49 5.46 7.82
CA GLY A 30 -6.34 5.06 9.21
C GLY A 30 -4.89 4.99 9.66
N GLY A 31 -4.45 3.78 9.96
CA GLY A 31 -3.20 3.57 10.65
C GLY A 31 -1.94 4.01 9.91
N ALA A 32 -1.92 3.89 8.59
CA ALA A 32 -0.79 4.32 7.78
C ALA A 32 -0.69 5.85 7.75
N VAL A 33 -1.83 6.55 7.75
CA VAL A 33 -1.90 8.02 7.78
C VAL A 33 -1.35 8.58 9.09
N MET A 34 -1.73 7.98 10.22
CA MET A 34 -1.25 8.40 11.54
C MET A 34 0.28 8.28 11.68
N LEU A 35 0.87 7.32 10.97
CA LEU A 35 2.31 7.09 10.98
C LEU A 35 3.05 7.98 9.97
N LEU A 36 2.64 7.98 8.70
CA LEU A 36 3.39 8.65 7.62
C LEU A 36 3.17 10.16 7.57
N VAL A 37 1.94 10.62 7.85
CA VAL A 37 1.53 12.02 7.66
C VAL A 37 1.48 12.75 8.99
N VAL A 38 0.68 12.24 9.94
CA VAL A 38 0.50 12.87 11.26
C VAL A 38 1.72 12.68 12.15
N LYS A 39 2.51 11.61 11.92
CA LYS A 39 3.70 11.24 12.70
C LYS A 39 3.43 11.08 14.20
N SER A 40 2.22 10.66 14.57
CA SER A 40 1.82 10.45 15.97
C SER A 40 2.25 9.09 16.53
N ARG A 41 2.82 8.22 15.69
CA ARG A 41 3.32 6.89 16.08
C ARG A 41 4.42 6.41 15.14
N GLN A 42 5.25 5.51 15.64
CA GLN A 42 6.43 5.01 14.91
C GLN A 42 6.16 3.72 14.11
N MET A 43 5.10 2.98 14.42
CA MET A 43 4.78 1.71 13.73
C MET A 43 3.28 1.48 13.55
N THR A 44 2.94 0.66 12.55
CA THR A 44 1.59 0.13 12.35
C THR A 44 1.62 -1.36 12.03
N LYS A 45 0.55 -2.06 12.42
CA LYS A 45 0.35 -3.48 12.12
C LYS A 45 -0.17 -3.70 10.69
N VAL A 46 -0.97 -2.77 10.17
CA VAL A 46 -1.68 -2.94 8.90
C VAL A 46 -1.68 -1.63 8.10
N VAL A 47 -1.66 -1.75 6.77
CA VAL A 47 -1.81 -0.63 5.83
C VAL A 47 -3.12 -0.81 5.08
N SER A 48 -4.00 0.16 5.17
CA SER A 48 -5.24 0.22 4.39
C SER A 48 -5.05 1.20 3.24
N ALA A 49 -5.14 0.72 2.01
CA ALA A 49 -4.94 1.50 0.80
C ALA A 49 -5.94 1.08 -0.29
N TYR A 50 -6.36 2.04 -1.11
CA TYR A 50 -7.25 1.82 -2.26
C TYR A 50 -6.89 2.78 -3.40
N LEU A 51 -7.23 2.42 -4.65
CA LEU A 51 -7.09 3.31 -5.80
C LEU A 51 -8.39 4.12 -5.92
N GLY A 52 -8.29 5.44 -6.02
CA GLY A 52 -9.46 6.34 -5.97
C GLY A 52 -10.60 5.94 -6.91
N GLU A 53 -10.29 5.57 -8.15
CA GLU A 53 -11.28 5.17 -9.16
C GLU A 53 -11.50 3.65 -9.24
N ASN A 54 -10.68 2.83 -8.56
CA ASN A 54 -10.77 1.37 -8.61
C ASN A 54 -10.32 0.72 -7.28
N PRO A 55 -11.20 0.66 -6.27
CA PRO A 55 -10.81 0.26 -4.91
C PRO A 55 -10.27 -1.17 -4.81
N ASP A 56 -10.60 -2.06 -5.75
CA ASP A 56 -10.14 -3.45 -5.74
C ASP A 56 -8.77 -3.67 -6.41
N ALA A 57 -8.29 -2.71 -7.21
CA ALA A 57 -7.00 -2.84 -7.90
C ALA A 57 -5.82 -3.00 -6.93
N VAL A 58 -5.79 -2.20 -5.85
CA VAL A 58 -4.76 -2.28 -4.81
C VAL A 58 -4.80 -3.62 -4.08
N ARG A 59 -6.00 -4.14 -3.77
CA ARG A 59 -6.15 -5.45 -3.12
C ARG A 59 -5.61 -6.58 -3.99
N LYS A 60 -5.89 -6.53 -5.30
CA LYS A 60 -5.40 -7.54 -6.26
C LYS A 60 -3.87 -7.50 -6.36
N ALA A 61 -3.28 -6.31 -6.50
CA ALA A 61 -1.83 -6.13 -6.53
C ALA A 61 -1.17 -6.63 -5.22
N ALA A 62 -1.71 -6.24 -4.07
CA ALA A 62 -1.22 -6.68 -2.77
C ALA A 62 -1.25 -8.20 -2.60
N ARG A 63 -2.32 -8.87 -3.08
CA ARG A 63 -2.40 -10.34 -3.06
C ARG A 63 -1.29 -11.00 -3.87
N ARG A 64 -0.97 -10.49 -5.06
CA ARG A 64 0.14 -11.02 -5.88
C ARG A 64 1.48 -10.88 -5.19
N LEU A 65 1.74 -9.73 -4.58
CA LEU A 65 2.97 -9.49 -3.83
C LEU A 65 3.06 -10.43 -2.62
N ASN A 66 1.96 -10.68 -1.91
CA ASN A 66 1.96 -11.66 -0.83
C ASN A 66 2.32 -13.06 -1.35
N THR A 67 1.70 -13.52 -2.43
CA THR A 67 2.04 -14.81 -3.05
C THR A 67 3.49 -14.89 -3.52
N ALA A 68 4.05 -13.81 -4.07
CA ALA A 68 5.41 -13.80 -4.60
C ALA A 68 6.50 -13.71 -3.53
N PHE A 69 6.23 -13.07 -2.39
CA PHE A 69 7.26 -12.70 -1.41
C PHE A 69 6.98 -13.23 0.02
N GLY A 70 5.85 -13.91 0.26
CA GLY A 70 5.45 -14.37 1.59
C GLY A 70 5.26 -13.20 2.56
N LEU A 71 4.70 -12.09 2.06
CA LEU A 71 4.46 -10.87 2.84
C LEU A 71 3.16 -11.00 3.65
N LEU A 72 3.22 -11.85 4.68
CA LEU A 72 2.40 -12.02 5.89
C LEU A 72 2.31 -13.50 6.27
#